data_AF-A0A6I3SPN7-F1
#
_entry.id   AF-A0A6I3SPN7-F1
#
_cell.length_a   1.000
_cell.length_b   1.000
_cell.length_c   1.000
_cell.angle_alpha   90.00
_cell.angle_beta   90.00
_cell.angle_gamma   90.00
#
_symmetry.space_group_name_H-M   'P 1'
#
loop_
_entity.id
_entity.type
_entity.pdbx_description
1 polymer ?
#
loop_
_entity_poly.entity_id
_entity_poly.type
_entity_poly.pdbx_seq_one_letter_code
_entity_poly.pdbx_strand_id
1 'polypeptide(L)'
;MRRFTGTTLGTFRKNFKPIILLAWLIIPIIFIASSPGCTPKQRQEPSQGVEIGEFEADPAVWGKKYPDHYDTYLQNNMTARTEYGGSDKYSKLEREPLLKTLFSGYGFSKEYTEDRGHTYSLEDIRMIDPARKSAGTCITCKTANFKELYNKYGESYYTQPITHLLDEAKHPIACIDCHDPKTNALVITRPALKEAFARQGKDITKATRNEMRSLVCAQCHVEYYFQTGTKKLTFPWDKGFRADDILQYYQELGFTDWEHADAKTPMLKAQHPDYELNQNSTHQRNGVSCSDCHMPYVRIGTSKISSHWMTSPLRYISEACGTCHRQSEDYLKERILYTQRRVYDQLIKGEQVVAGAIESISSASKLPTVNAAKLTEARSLHRQAQWYLDFISAENSMGFHNPQEALRLLSESQRLAGESRIRALEALSGASLPPLPSPGPAPGLTSTQEDKSPKQ
;
A
#
# COMPACT_ATOMS: atom_id res chain seq x y z
N MET A 1 -49.56 -93.74 7.28
CA MET A 1 -48.28 -94.27 7.80
C MET A 1 -47.17 -93.50 7.08
N ARG A 2 -46.20 -92.80 7.67
CA ARG A 2 -45.49 -92.89 8.95
C ARG A 2 -45.27 -91.48 9.53
N ARG A 3 -45.24 -91.39 10.87
CA ARG A 3 -44.73 -90.25 11.64
C ARG A 3 -43.24 -90.04 11.38
N PHE A 4 -42.79 -88.79 11.39
CA PHE A 4 -41.48 -88.44 11.95
C PHE A 4 -41.55 -87.08 12.67
N THR A 5 -40.72 -87.03 13.69
CA THR A 5 -40.65 -86.18 14.88
C THR A 5 -40.18 -84.77 14.63
N GLY A 6 -40.59 -83.85 15.50
CA GLY A 6 -40.14 -82.46 15.50
C GLY A 6 -38.69 -82.29 16.00
N THR A 7 -38.11 -81.16 15.60
CA THR A 7 -36.86 -80.64 16.14
C THR A 7 -36.98 -79.12 16.25
N THR A 8 -36.80 -78.63 17.47
CA THR A 8 -36.70 -77.23 17.86
C THR A 8 -35.50 -76.53 17.22
N LEU A 9 -35.72 -75.41 16.53
CA LEU A 9 -34.67 -74.41 16.26
C LEU A 9 -34.95 -73.14 17.05
N GLY A 10 -34.11 -72.89 18.06
CA GLY A 10 -34.11 -71.66 18.84
C GLY A 10 -33.68 -70.47 17.98
N THR A 11 -34.45 -69.40 18.06
CA THR A 11 -34.13 -68.09 17.48
C THR A 11 -33.04 -67.41 18.31
N PHE A 12 -31.77 -67.51 17.88
CA PHE A 12 -30.71 -66.62 18.35
C PHE A 12 -30.80 -65.28 17.61
N ARG A 13 -31.63 -64.37 18.12
CA ARG A 13 -31.64 -62.96 17.67
C ARG A 13 -30.42 -62.27 18.28
N LYS A 14 -29.28 -62.35 17.59
CA LYS A 14 -28.04 -61.66 17.98
C LYS A 14 -28.28 -60.15 18.03
N ASN A 15 -28.21 -59.57 19.23
CA ASN A 15 -28.22 -58.13 19.53
C ASN A 15 -26.94 -57.42 19.04
N PHE A 16 -26.58 -57.56 17.76
CA PHE A 16 -25.38 -56.92 17.18
C PHE A 16 -25.64 -55.54 16.58
N LYS A 17 -26.91 -55.14 16.40
CA LYS A 17 -27.27 -53.87 15.76
C LYS A 17 -26.98 -52.60 16.58
N PRO A 18 -27.17 -52.53 17.92
CA PRO A 18 -26.94 -51.28 18.64
C PRO A 18 -25.45 -50.96 18.83
N ILE A 19 -24.58 -51.98 18.93
CA ILE A 19 -23.13 -51.81 19.12
C ILE A 19 -22.46 -51.29 17.83
N ILE A 20 -22.89 -51.78 16.67
CA ILE A 20 -22.37 -51.32 15.37
C ILE A 20 -22.83 -49.87 15.08
N LEU A 21 -24.07 -49.50 15.44
CA LEU A 21 -24.58 -48.14 15.30
C LEU A 21 -23.85 -47.13 16.22
N LEU A 22 -23.53 -47.53 17.46
CA LEU A 22 -22.72 -46.71 18.38
C LEU A 22 -21.28 -46.56 17.88
N ALA A 23 -20.67 -47.62 17.36
CA ALA A 23 -19.33 -47.54 16.77
C ALA A 23 -19.30 -46.61 15.54
N TRP A 24 -20.31 -46.66 14.66
CA TRP A 24 -20.42 -45.79 13.49
C TRP A 24 -20.70 -44.31 13.81
N LEU A 25 -21.28 -44.00 14.98
CA LEU A 25 -21.45 -42.62 15.46
C LEU A 25 -20.19 -42.07 16.15
N ILE A 26 -19.42 -42.92 16.83
CA ILE A 26 -18.23 -42.50 17.58
C ILE A 26 -17.01 -42.33 16.67
N ILE A 27 -16.85 -43.17 15.64
CA ILE A 27 -15.72 -43.12 14.70
C ILE A 27 -15.59 -41.75 14.00
N PRO A 28 -16.64 -41.12 13.43
CA PRO A 28 -16.52 -39.79 12.82
C PRO A 28 -16.26 -38.68 13.85
N ILE A 29 -16.80 -38.79 15.08
CA ILE A 29 -16.56 -37.79 16.15
C ILE A 29 -15.09 -37.81 16.59
N ILE A 30 -14.50 -38.99 16.74
CA ILE A 30 -13.07 -39.13 17.06
C ILE A 30 -12.21 -38.63 15.90
N PHE A 31 -12.56 -38.96 14.65
CA PHE A 31 -11.82 -38.48 13.46
C PHE A 31 -11.85 -36.95 13.30
N ILE A 32 -12.98 -36.30 13.61
CA ILE A 32 -13.11 -34.83 13.60
C ILE A 32 -12.25 -34.20 14.70
N ALA A 33 -12.20 -34.82 15.89
CA ALA A 33 -11.40 -34.32 17.01
C ALA A 33 -9.89 -34.53 16.84
N SER A 34 -9.46 -35.55 16.09
CA SER A 34 -8.04 -35.87 15.84
C SER A 34 -7.50 -35.34 14.52
N SER A 35 -8.28 -34.53 13.78
CA SER A 35 -7.81 -33.86 12.57
C SER A 35 -6.85 -32.72 12.94
N PRO A 36 -5.56 -32.76 12.55
CA PRO A 36 -4.64 -31.65 12.74
C PRO A 36 -5.12 -30.47 11.88
N GLY A 37 -5.85 -29.55 12.50
CA GLY A 37 -6.50 -28.41 11.82
C GLY A 37 -7.80 -27.92 12.44
N CYS A 38 -8.43 -28.70 13.35
CA CYS A 38 -9.68 -28.31 14.04
C CYS A 38 -9.51 -27.94 15.52
N THR A 39 -8.29 -27.71 16.01
CA THR A 39 -8.08 -27.15 17.35
C THR A 39 -8.28 -25.64 17.29
N PRO A 40 -9.31 -25.07 17.94
CA PRO A 40 -9.50 -23.62 17.97
C PRO A 40 -8.26 -22.96 18.57
N LYS A 41 -7.74 -21.90 17.93
CA LYS A 41 -6.62 -21.12 18.49
C LYS A 41 -7.02 -20.62 19.88
N GLN A 42 -6.34 -21.11 20.91
CA GLN A 42 -6.60 -20.72 22.29
C GLN A 42 -6.00 -19.34 22.56
N ARG A 43 -6.66 -18.59 23.44
CA ARG A 43 -6.18 -17.29 23.91
C ARG A 43 -4.90 -17.48 24.72
N GLN A 44 -3.92 -16.63 24.50
CA GLN A 44 -2.73 -16.58 25.35
C GLN A 44 -2.96 -15.65 26.55
N GLU A 45 -2.55 -16.09 27.74
CA GLU A 45 -2.71 -15.29 28.95
C GLU A 45 -1.63 -14.19 29.03
N PRO A 46 -2.03 -12.91 29.19
CA PRO A 46 -1.08 -11.81 29.41
C PRO A 46 -0.23 -12.02 30.66
N SER A 47 1.05 -11.69 30.56
CA SER A 47 1.93 -11.58 31.73
C SER A 47 1.49 -10.41 32.62
N GLN A 48 1.36 -10.67 33.91
CA GLN A 48 1.01 -9.65 34.91
C GLN A 48 2.20 -8.74 35.22
N GLY A 49 1.93 -7.46 35.51
CA GLY A 49 2.97 -6.51 35.96
C GLY A 49 3.97 -6.07 34.90
N VAL A 50 3.73 -6.31 33.61
CA VAL A 50 4.59 -5.83 32.53
C VAL A 50 4.36 -4.33 32.30
N GLU A 51 5.37 -3.53 32.64
CA GLU A 51 5.46 -2.13 32.27
C GLU A 51 6.16 -1.99 30.91
N ILE A 52 5.60 -1.16 30.04
CA ILE A 52 6.16 -0.86 28.72
C ILE A 52 6.78 0.54 28.82
N GLY A 53 8.09 0.61 28.59
CA GLY A 53 8.85 1.86 28.65
C GLY A 53 8.42 2.88 27.59
N GLU A 54 8.72 4.16 27.83
CA GLU A 54 8.34 5.25 26.91
C GLU A 54 8.89 5.10 25.49
N PHE A 55 10.07 4.48 25.37
CA PHE A 55 10.78 4.21 24.12
C PHE A 55 10.93 2.71 23.84
N GLU A 56 10.10 1.87 24.45
CA GLU A 56 10.17 0.42 24.28
C GLU A 56 9.85 0.01 22.83
N ALA A 57 10.89 -0.26 22.05
CA ALA A 57 10.80 -0.59 20.64
C ALA A 57 10.75 -2.11 20.38
N ASP A 58 11.07 -2.96 21.36
CA ASP A 58 11.06 -4.41 21.18
C ASP A 58 9.62 -4.96 21.22
N PRO A 59 9.05 -5.41 20.09
CA PRO A 59 7.68 -5.93 20.08
C PRO A 59 7.51 -7.18 20.97
N ALA A 60 8.57 -7.91 21.30
CA ALA A 60 8.48 -9.04 22.22
C ALA A 60 8.13 -8.61 23.66
N VAL A 61 8.58 -7.41 24.09
CA VAL A 61 8.19 -6.85 25.40
C VAL A 61 6.70 -6.51 25.40
N TRP A 62 6.19 -5.90 24.33
CA TRP A 62 4.76 -5.66 24.14
C TRP A 62 3.97 -6.98 24.09
N GLY A 63 4.52 -8.01 23.44
CA GLY A 63 3.93 -9.35 23.33
C GLY A 63 3.72 -10.05 24.66
N LYS A 64 4.51 -9.75 25.70
CA LYS A 64 4.23 -10.27 27.05
C LYS A 64 2.90 -9.76 27.60
N LYS A 65 2.50 -8.53 27.24
CA LYS A 65 1.23 -7.91 27.67
C LYS A 65 0.08 -8.12 26.68
N TYR A 66 0.39 -8.20 25.38
CA TYR A 66 -0.58 -8.36 24.30
C TYR A 66 -0.25 -9.57 23.40
N PRO A 67 -0.19 -10.80 23.95
CA PRO A 67 0.37 -11.95 23.25
C PRO A 67 -0.38 -12.30 21.97
N ASP A 68 -1.72 -12.26 21.99
CA ASP A 68 -2.52 -12.56 20.79
C ASP A 68 -2.31 -11.54 19.66
N HIS A 69 -2.10 -10.26 19.97
CA HIS A 69 -1.82 -9.23 18.96
C HIS A 69 -0.40 -9.41 18.41
N TYR A 70 0.58 -9.66 19.28
CA TYR A 70 1.96 -9.92 18.89
C TYR A 70 2.06 -11.16 17.99
N ASP A 71 1.34 -12.24 18.31
CA ASP A 71 1.19 -13.42 17.47
C ASP A 71 0.72 -13.07 16.04
N THR A 72 -0.30 -12.21 15.92
CA THR A 72 -0.79 -11.78 14.59
C THR A 72 0.21 -10.85 13.90
N TYR A 73 0.95 -10.02 14.64
CA TYR A 73 2.03 -9.21 14.10
C TYR A 73 3.17 -10.06 13.54
N LEU A 74 3.51 -11.19 14.18
CA LEU A 74 4.54 -12.10 13.67
C LEU A 74 4.13 -12.80 12.35
N GLN A 75 2.84 -12.83 11.99
CA GLN A 75 2.40 -13.34 10.69
C GLN A 75 2.87 -12.46 9.52
N ASN A 76 3.33 -11.22 9.78
CA ASN A 76 4.00 -10.40 8.76
C ASN A 76 5.32 -11.04 8.25
N ASN A 77 5.85 -12.06 8.93
CA ASN A 77 6.96 -12.88 8.43
C ASN A 77 6.54 -13.86 7.32
N MET A 78 5.24 -14.04 7.07
CA MET A 78 4.76 -14.97 6.05
C MET A 78 4.86 -14.36 4.66
N THR A 79 5.55 -15.06 3.76
CA THR A 79 5.58 -14.72 2.34
C THR A 79 4.32 -15.25 1.64
N ALA A 80 3.61 -14.37 0.93
CA ALA A 80 2.47 -14.76 0.11
C ALA A 80 2.40 -13.89 -1.15
N ARG A 81 2.29 -14.52 -2.32
CA ARG A 81 2.14 -13.82 -3.60
C ARG A 81 0.66 -13.65 -3.97
N THR A 82 0.33 -12.51 -4.55
CA THR A 82 -0.92 -12.27 -5.27
C THR A 82 -0.61 -11.83 -6.71
N GLU A 83 -1.61 -11.59 -7.54
CA GLU A 83 -1.39 -11.26 -8.97
C GLU A 83 -0.60 -9.93 -9.14
N TYR A 84 -0.89 -8.92 -8.31
CA TYR A 84 -0.34 -7.57 -8.42
C TYR A 84 0.31 -7.03 -7.13
N GLY A 85 0.61 -7.91 -6.18
CA GLY A 85 1.26 -7.53 -4.93
C GLY A 85 1.46 -8.74 -4.02
N GLY A 86 1.50 -8.50 -2.71
CA GLY A 86 1.65 -9.55 -1.71
C GLY A 86 2.83 -9.25 -0.80
N SER A 87 3.63 -10.28 -0.51
CA SER A 87 4.81 -10.19 0.35
C SER A 87 5.97 -11.04 -0.16
N ASP A 88 5.91 -11.46 -1.43
CA ASP A 88 6.99 -12.10 -2.17
C ASP A 88 7.92 -11.01 -2.72
N LYS A 89 9.15 -10.92 -2.21
CA LYS A 89 10.12 -9.88 -2.56
C LYS A 89 10.76 -10.19 -3.92
N TYR A 90 10.04 -9.94 -4.99
CA TYR A 90 10.56 -10.02 -6.37
C TYR A 90 11.01 -8.63 -6.87
N SER A 91 11.85 -8.61 -7.90
CA SER A 91 12.30 -7.36 -8.54
C SER A 91 11.19 -6.78 -9.42
N LYS A 92 10.70 -5.58 -9.09
CA LYS A 92 9.77 -4.81 -9.94
C LYS A 92 10.46 -4.42 -11.25
N LEU A 93 11.78 -4.18 -11.23
CA LEU A 93 12.57 -3.87 -12.43
C LEU A 93 12.73 -5.05 -13.40
N GLU A 94 12.54 -6.29 -12.94
CA GLU A 94 12.51 -7.47 -13.81
C GLU A 94 11.10 -7.74 -14.34
N ARG A 95 10.09 -7.55 -13.50
CA ARG A 95 8.67 -7.64 -13.89
C ARG A 95 8.29 -6.59 -14.92
N GLU A 96 8.75 -5.35 -14.73
CA GLU A 96 8.45 -4.16 -15.52
C GLU A 96 9.76 -3.48 -15.96
N PRO A 97 10.41 -3.98 -17.04
CA PRO A 97 11.74 -3.53 -17.43
C PRO A 97 11.84 -2.04 -17.80
N LEU A 98 10.73 -1.42 -18.21
CA LEU A 98 10.68 0.00 -18.55
C LEU A 98 10.97 0.89 -17.33
N LEU A 99 10.72 0.44 -16.11
CA LEU A 99 11.06 1.19 -14.88
C LEU A 99 12.55 1.58 -14.82
N LYS A 100 13.45 0.78 -15.41
CA LYS A 100 14.88 1.13 -15.53
C LYS A 100 15.10 2.36 -16.43
N THR A 101 14.30 2.50 -17.48
CA THR A 101 14.32 3.66 -18.38
C THR A 101 13.70 4.86 -17.68
N LEU A 102 12.50 4.71 -17.11
CA LEU A 102 11.75 5.78 -16.45
C LEU A 102 12.54 6.41 -15.29
N PHE A 103 13.27 5.59 -14.52
CA PHE A 103 14.08 6.06 -13.39
C PHE A 103 15.57 6.22 -13.74
N SER A 104 15.92 6.32 -15.01
CA SER A 104 17.32 6.47 -15.45
C SER A 104 17.97 7.71 -14.81
N GLY A 105 19.11 7.49 -14.14
CA GLY A 105 19.80 8.51 -13.34
C GLY A 105 19.37 8.58 -11.86
N TYR A 106 18.42 7.75 -11.43
CA TYR A 106 17.93 7.71 -10.05
C TYR A 106 18.10 6.33 -9.42
N GLY A 107 18.24 6.26 -8.09
CA GLY A 107 18.52 5.01 -7.36
C GLY A 107 17.49 3.90 -7.59
N PHE A 108 16.24 4.26 -7.90
CA PHE A 108 15.18 3.30 -8.21
C PHE A 108 15.42 2.51 -9.50
N SER A 109 16.27 2.98 -10.42
CA SER A 109 16.70 2.20 -11.59
C SER A 109 17.72 1.10 -11.26
N LYS A 110 18.31 1.12 -10.05
CA LYS A 110 19.28 0.11 -9.59
C LYS A 110 18.60 -1.02 -8.83
N GLU A 111 17.72 -0.66 -7.91
CA GLU A 111 16.91 -1.63 -7.17
C GLU A 111 15.53 -1.05 -6.85
N TYR A 112 14.50 -1.85 -7.15
CA TYR A 112 13.14 -1.64 -6.71
C TYR A 112 12.45 -3.01 -6.63
N THR A 113 12.04 -3.40 -5.43
CA THR A 113 11.45 -4.71 -5.14
C THR A 113 10.01 -4.55 -4.65
N GLU A 114 9.24 -5.64 -4.73
CA GLU A 114 7.93 -5.71 -4.09
C GLU A 114 8.06 -5.63 -2.56
N ASP A 115 7.12 -4.92 -1.95
CA ASP A 115 7.08 -4.75 -0.51
C ASP A 115 6.70 -6.08 0.18
N ARG A 116 7.11 -6.22 1.45
CA ARG A 116 6.74 -7.34 2.31
C ARG A 116 6.42 -6.86 3.71
N GLY A 117 6.09 -7.79 4.61
CA GLY A 117 5.55 -7.46 5.93
C GLY A 117 6.47 -6.55 6.76
N HIS A 118 5.84 -5.76 7.65
CA HIS A 118 6.50 -4.75 8.47
C HIS A 118 7.71 -5.27 9.27
N THR A 119 7.72 -6.54 9.66
CA THR A 119 8.83 -7.20 10.36
C THR A 119 10.15 -7.19 9.58
N TYR A 120 10.10 -7.04 8.25
CA TYR A 120 11.27 -6.95 7.39
C TYR A 120 11.72 -5.52 7.08
N SER A 121 10.97 -4.50 7.49
CA SER A 121 11.22 -3.10 7.11
C SER A 121 12.65 -2.62 7.42
N LEU A 122 13.23 -3.05 8.55
CA LEU A 122 14.60 -2.72 8.93
C LEU A 122 15.64 -3.59 8.20
N GLU A 123 15.33 -4.86 7.94
CA GLU A 123 16.21 -5.76 7.17
C GLU A 123 16.35 -5.27 5.73
N ASP A 124 15.24 -4.92 5.08
CA ASP A 124 15.23 -4.50 3.69
C ASP A 124 15.97 -3.17 3.47
N ILE A 125 15.83 -2.20 4.37
CA ILE A 125 16.59 -0.95 4.26
C ILE A 125 18.09 -1.14 4.54
N ARG A 126 18.48 -2.18 5.31
CA ARG A 126 19.90 -2.54 5.46
C ARG A 126 20.47 -3.13 4.18
N MET A 127 19.68 -3.95 3.48
CA MET A 127 20.12 -4.65 2.27
C MET A 127 19.98 -3.82 0.99
N ILE A 128 19.16 -2.76 0.99
CA ILE A 128 18.92 -1.97 -0.22
C ILE A 128 20.23 -1.42 -0.81
N ASP A 129 20.26 -1.34 -2.14
CA ASP A 129 21.35 -0.81 -2.94
C ASP A 129 21.81 0.56 -2.40
N PRO A 130 23.12 0.79 -2.22
CA PRO A 130 23.65 2.06 -1.75
C PRO A 130 23.18 3.27 -2.57
N ALA A 131 22.87 3.12 -3.86
CA ALA A 131 22.31 4.18 -4.69
C ALA A 131 20.92 4.66 -4.21
N ARG A 132 20.22 3.87 -3.38
CA ARG A 132 18.95 4.22 -2.73
C ARG A 132 19.13 4.83 -1.34
N LYS A 133 20.32 4.74 -0.73
CA LYS A 133 20.59 5.19 0.64
C LYS A 133 21.12 6.62 0.62
N SER A 134 20.27 7.60 0.94
CA SER A 134 20.63 9.02 0.80
C SER A 134 20.88 9.77 2.11
N ALA A 135 20.08 9.56 3.16
CA ALA A 135 20.18 10.30 4.42
C ALA A 135 19.52 9.56 5.58
N GLY A 136 19.72 10.04 6.81
CA GLY A 136 19.05 9.53 8.01
C GLY A 136 17.52 9.53 7.87
N THR A 137 16.96 10.48 7.13
CA THR A 137 15.54 10.52 6.78
C THR A 137 14.99 9.22 6.22
N CYS A 138 15.78 8.45 5.46
CA CYS A 138 15.34 7.20 4.82
C CYS A 138 14.81 6.14 5.81
N ILE A 139 15.26 6.17 7.07
CA ILE A 139 14.84 5.17 8.07
C ILE A 139 13.65 5.62 8.92
N THR A 140 13.13 6.84 8.72
CA THR A 140 11.98 7.41 9.46
C THR A 140 10.80 6.44 9.49
N CYS A 141 10.50 5.80 8.35
CA CYS A 141 9.38 4.90 8.17
C CYS A 141 9.84 3.43 8.12
N LYS A 142 10.89 3.05 8.86
CA LYS A 142 11.50 1.70 8.80
C LYS A 142 11.84 1.07 10.15
N THR A 143 11.77 1.81 11.25
CA THR A 143 12.15 1.31 12.58
C THR A 143 11.26 1.83 13.70
N ALA A 144 10.95 0.96 14.66
CA ALA A 144 10.31 1.29 15.93
C ALA A 144 11.18 2.17 16.84
N ASN A 145 12.51 2.16 16.66
CA ASN A 145 13.42 3.02 17.41
C ASN A 145 13.34 4.50 17.00
N PHE A 146 12.55 4.85 15.97
CA PHE A 146 12.44 6.24 15.51
C PHE A 146 12.14 7.21 16.65
N LYS A 147 11.21 6.88 17.56
CA LYS A 147 10.82 7.77 18.66
C LYS A 147 12.00 8.12 19.56
N GLU A 148 12.83 7.14 19.90
CA GLU A 148 14.03 7.32 20.72
C GLU A 148 15.11 8.11 19.96
N LEU A 149 15.39 7.71 18.72
CA LEU A 149 16.40 8.35 17.88
C LEU A 149 16.06 9.81 17.60
N TYR A 150 14.80 10.11 17.28
CA TYR A 150 14.34 11.47 17.04
C TYR A 150 14.33 12.31 18.32
N ASN A 151 14.02 11.72 19.48
CA ASN A 151 14.16 12.40 20.77
C ASN A 151 15.63 12.73 21.08
N LYS A 152 16.56 11.84 20.75
CA LYS A 152 18.00 12.01 20.96
C LYS A 152 18.61 13.08 20.04
N TYR A 153 18.26 13.06 18.76
CA TYR A 153 18.92 13.89 17.74
C TYR A 153 18.13 15.15 17.34
N GLY A 154 16.84 15.21 17.64
CA GLY A 154 15.94 16.26 17.14
C GLY A 154 15.98 16.36 15.61
N GLU A 155 15.86 17.57 15.09
CA GLU A 155 15.91 17.83 13.63
C GLU A 155 17.20 17.36 12.96
N SER A 156 18.33 17.26 13.69
CA SER A 156 19.59 16.78 13.12
C SER A 156 19.53 15.32 12.66
N TYR A 157 18.56 14.54 13.17
CA TYR A 157 18.25 13.18 12.76
C TYR A 157 18.20 13.02 11.23
N TYR A 158 17.53 13.94 10.53
CA TYR A 158 17.30 13.86 9.10
C TYR A 158 18.60 13.91 8.28
N THR A 159 19.60 14.63 8.78
CA THR A 159 20.91 14.78 8.14
C THR A 159 21.98 13.80 8.61
N GLN A 160 21.69 12.99 9.64
CA GLN A 160 22.66 11.99 10.11
C GLN A 160 23.01 11.00 8.98
N PRO A 161 24.24 10.46 8.96
CA PRO A 161 24.57 9.34 8.09
C PRO A 161 23.61 8.18 8.35
N ILE A 162 22.99 7.65 7.30
CA ILE A 162 22.05 6.54 7.43
C ILE A 162 22.67 5.31 8.11
N THR A 163 23.96 5.05 7.87
CA THR A 163 24.70 3.93 8.48
C THR A 163 24.73 4.06 10.01
N HIS A 164 25.01 5.26 10.52
CA HIS A 164 25.01 5.52 11.96
C HIS A 164 23.65 5.22 12.59
N LEU A 165 22.56 5.73 11.99
CA LEU A 165 21.22 5.46 12.52
C LEU A 165 20.80 3.99 12.37
N LEU A 166 21.25 3.30 11.30
CA LEU A 166 21.02 1.87 11.15
C LEU A 166 21.76 1.06 12.22
N ASP A 167 22.94 1.47 12.67
CA ASP A 167 23.65 0.78 13.76
C ASP A 167 22.91 0.90 15.10
N GLU A 168 22.20 2.01 15.32
CA GLU A 168 21.39 2.22 16.52
C GLU A 168 19.96 1.64 16.43
N ALA A 169 19.41 1.48 15.22
CA ALA A 169 18.08 0.92 15.01
C ALA A 169 18.08 -0.60 15.26
N LYS A 170 17.32 -1.07 16.23
CA LYS A 170 17.29 -2.48 16.66
C LYS A 170 16.08 -3.24 16.15
N HIS A 171 14.93 -2.57 16.06
CA HIS A 171 13.66 -3.22 15.73
C HIS A 171 13.02 -2.61 14.48
N PRO A 172 12.36 -3.44 13.65
CA PRO A 172 11.55 -2.98 12.53
C PRO A 172 10.33 -2.20 13.03
N ILE A 173 9.48 -1.72 12.12
CA ILE A 173 8.18 -1.12 12.46
C ILE A 173 7.41 -2.06 13.40
N ALA A 174 6.96 -1.54 14.54
CA ALA A 174 6.37 -2.32 15.63
C ALA A 174 5.29 -1.55 16.41
N CYS A 175 4.90 -2.09 17.56
CA CYS A 175 3.78 -1.60 18.38
C CYS A 175 3.89 -0.10 18.72
N ILE A 176 5.08 0.37 19.10
CA ILE A 176 5.32 1.75 19.54
C ILE A 176 5.11 2.79 18.43
N ASP A 177 5.15 2.40 17.15
CA ASP A 177 4.94 3.33 16.04
C ASP A 177 3.49 3.86 15.98
N CYS A 178 2.56 3.09 16.54
CA CYS A 178 1.12 3.36 16.47
C CYS A 178 0.42 3.38 17.84
N HIS A 179 1.04 2.86 18.91
CA HIS A 179 0.43 2.75 20.24
C HIS A 179 1.20 3.52 21.31
N ASP A 180 0.45 4.19 22.19
CA ASP A 180 0.99 4.75 23.41
C ASP A 180 1.37 3.62 24.40
N PRO A 181 2.61 3.57 24.92
CA PRO A 181 3.06 2.46 25.77
C PRO A 181 2.33 2.37 27.12
N LYS A 182 1.76 3.47 27.62
CA LYS A 182 1.05 3.50 28.91
C LYS A 182 -0.42 3.11 28.78
N THR A 183 -1.09 3.66 27.77
CA THR A 183 -2.55 3.59 27.62
C THR A 183 -3.01 2.67 26.49
N ASN A 184 -2.10 2.26 25.60
CA ASN A 184 -2.38 1.53 24.35
C ASN A 184 -3.27 2.28 23.36
N ALA A 185 -3.55 3.58 23.59
CA ALA A 185 -4.27 4.42 22.65
C ALA A 185 -3.50 4.58 21.34
N LEU A 186 -4.21 4.79 20.22
CA LEU A 186 -3.57 5.08 18.94
C LEU A 186 -2.88 6.44 19.01
N VAL A 187 -1.65 6.52 18.50
CA VAL A 187 -0.84 7.74 18.51
C VAL A 187 -0.16 7.95 17.16
N ILE A 188 0.06 9.23 16.84
CA ILE A 188 0.94 9.64 15.75
C ILE A 188 2.31 9.95 16.34
N THR A 189 3.33 9.24 15.88
CA THR A 189 4.73 9.36 16.29
C THR A 189 5.56 10.13 15.27
N ARG A 190 5.20 10.11 13.98
CA ARG A 190 5.95 10.79 12.92
C ARG A 190 5.59 12.29 12.82
N PRO A 191 6.57 13.22 12.98
CA PRO A 191 6.30 14.66 12.94
C PRO A 191 5.69 15.13 11.61
N ALA A 192 6.17 14.60 10.48
CA ALA A 192 5.75 15.03 9.14
C ALA A 192 4.22 14.99 8.93
N LEU A 193 3.54 13.97 9.48
CA LEU A 193 2.08 13.86 9.42
C LEU A 193 1.40 15.00 10.20
N LYS A 194 1.84 15.25 11.43
CA LYS A 194 1.28 16.32 12.28
C LYS A 194 1.50 17.69 11.62
N GLU A 195 2.69 17.92 11.10
CA GLU A 195 3.07 19.16 10.44
C GLU A 195 2.26 19.40 9.17
N ALA A 196 2.05 18.37 8.34
CA ALA A 196 1.26 18.49 7.12
C ALA A 196 -0.20 18.88 7.43
N PHE A 197 -0.82 18.25 8.44
CA PHE A 197 -2.16 18.64 8.88
C PHE A 197 -2.18 20.06 9.47
N ALA A 198 -1.17 20.44 10.26
CA ALA A 198 -1.06 21.78 10.81
C ALA A 198 -0.96 22.86 9.71
N ARG A 199 -0.20 22.60 8.63
CA ARG A 199 -0.12 23.51 7.47
C ARG A 199 -1.44 23.62 6.70
N GLN A 200 -2.28 22.59 6.74
CA GLN A 200 -3.67 22.64 6.26
C GLN A 200 -4.65 23.33 7.25
N GLY A 201 -4.17 23.83 8.39
CA GLY A 201 -5.02 24.42 9.43
C GLY A 201 -5.86 23.40 10.21
N LYS A 202 -5.47 22.11 10.18
CA LYS A 202 -6.18 21.02 10.86
C LYS A 202 -5.40 20.55 12.09
N ASP A 203 -6.12 20.42 13.20
CA ASP A 203 -5.58 19.84 14.43
C ASP A 203 -5.78 18.32 14.43
N ILE A 204 -4.73 17.58 14.08
CA ILE A 204 -4.75 16.11 14.02
C ILE A 204 -5.04 15.46 15.39
N THR A 205 -4.84 16.17 16.51
CA THR A 205 -5.12 15.61 17.85
C THR A 205 -6.61 15.46 18.11
N LYS A 206 -7.46 16.12 17.31
CA LYS A 206 -8.92 16.00 17.36
C LYS A 206 -9.47 14.90 16.45
N ALA A 207 -8.60 14.13 15.79
CA ALA A 207 -9.02 13.03 14.95
C ALA A 207 -9.88 12.03 15.74
N THR A 208 -11.02 11.66 15.17
CA THR A 208 -11.88 10.61 15.69
C THR A 208 -11.15 9.26 15.69
N ARG A 209 -11.65 8.31 16.48
CA ARG A 209 -11.14 6.94 16.45
C ARG A 209 -11.17 6.32 15.05
N ASN A 210 -12.17 6.66 14.23
CA ASN A 210 -12.26 6.14 12.87
C ASN A 210 -11.19 6.73 11.95
N GLU A 211 -10.92 8.04 12.04
CA GLU A 211 -9.83 8.67 11.30
C GLU A 211 -8.46 8.13 11.73
N MET A 212 -8.25 7.93 13.04
CA MET A 212 -7.01 7.35 13.56
C MET A 212 -6.72 5.94 13.01
N ARG A 213 -7.75 5.16 12.65
CA ARG A 213 -7.61 3.84 12.02
C ARG A 213 -7.06 3.88 10.58
N SER A 214 -6.94 5.06 9.99
CA SER A 214 -6.22 5.31 8.74
C SER A 214 -4.97 6.17 8.97
N LEU A 215 -5.02 7.15 9.88
CA LEU A 215 -3.89 8.07 10.12
C LEU A 215 -2.64 7.37 10.67
N VAL A 216 -2.78 6.27 11.43
CA VAL A 216 -1.60 5.50 11.86
C VAL A 216 -0.84 4.87 10.68
N CYS A 217 -1.53 4.56 9.58
CA CYS A 217 -0.95 4.10 8.32
C CYS A 217 -0.33 5.27 7.53
N ALA A 218 -1.03 6.41 7.52
CA ALA A 218 -0.62 7.65 6.86
C ALA A 218 0.64 8.31 7.47
N GLN A 219 1.22 7.72 8.51
CA GLN A 219 2.55 8.09 9.00
C GLN A 219 3.66 7.73 8.00
N CYS A 220 3.42 6.71 7.17
CA CYS A 220 4.42 6.10 6.31
C CYS A 220 3.92 5.84 4.88
N HIS A 221 2.66 5.41 4.72
CA HIS A 221 2.05 5.04 3.43
C HIS A 221 1.49 6.27 2.71
N VAL A 222 2.41 7.16 2.32
CA VAL A 222 2.14 8.47 1.74
C VAL A 222 3.20 8.87 0.73
N GLU A 223 2.86 9.82 -0.14
CA GLU A 223 3.83 10.58 -0.93
C GLU A 223 4.64 11.51 -0.02
N TYR A 224 5.95 11.62 -0.29
CA TYR A 224 6.83 12.48 0.47
C TYR A 224 8.01 12.99 -0.34
N TYR A 225 8.62 14.08 0.13
CA TYR A 225 9.93 14.50 -0.35
C TYR A 225 10.84 14.91 0.81
N PHE A 226 12.12 15.08 0.49
CA PHE A 226 13.11 15.61 1.42
C PHE A 226 13.40 17.07 1.10
N GLN A 227 13.21 17.96 2.06
CA GLN A 227 13.54 19.37 1.89
C GLN A 227 15.01 19.57 1.51
N THR A 228 15.27 20.46 0.56
CA THR A 228 16.63 20.84 0.17
C THR A 228 17.40 21.41 1.36
N GLY A 229 18.64 20.98 1.54
CA GLY A 229 19.48 21.37 2.68
C GLY A 229 19.20 20.55 3.94
N THR A 230 18.01 20.68 4.54
CA THR A 230 17.69 20.05 5.84
C THR A 230 17.40 18.55 5.76
N LYS A 231 17.06 18.05 4.57
CA LYS A 231 16.61 16.66 4.33
C LYS A 231 15.37 16.26 5.14
N LYS A 232 14.67 17.21 5.76
CA LYS A 232 13.47 16.95 6.56
C LYS A 232 12.39 16.28 5.71
N LEU A 233 11.86 15.16 6.22
CA LEU A 233 10.73 14.46 5.61
C LEU A 233 9.50 15.38 5.61
N THR A 234 8.92 15.63 4.43
CA THR A 234 7.76 16.51 4.29
C THR A 234 6.72 15.88 3.37
N PHE A 235 5.44 15.95 3.76
CA PHE A 235 4.32 15.54 2.90
C PHE A 235 3.81 16.76 2.12
N PRO A 236 3.73 16.72 0.79
CA PRO A 236 3.43 17.86 -0.08
C PRO A 236 1.92 18.18 -0.16
N TRP A 237 1.24 18.23 0.97
CA TRP A 237 -0.24 18.23 1.04
C TRP A 237 -0.88 19.62 1.16
N ASP A 238 -0.10 20.68 1.08
CA ASP A 238 -0.55 22.06 1.34
C ASP A 238 -1.68 22.50 0.38
N LYS A 239 -1.77 21.89 -0.81
CA LYS A 239 -2.83 22.14 -1.80
C LYS A 239 -3.95 21.09 -1.81
N GLY A 240 -3.74 19.95 -1.17
CA GLY A 240 -4.65 18.80 -1.23
C GLY A 240 -3.91 17.48 -1.37
N PHE A 241 -4.69 16.39 -1.43
CA PHE A 241 -4.16 15.02 -1.53
C PHE A 241 -4.16 14.49 -2.96
N ARG A 242 -4.80 15.17 -3.92
CA ARG A 242 -4.87 14.65 -5.30
C ARG A 242 -3.48 14.75 -5.92
N ALA A 243 -3.17 13.83 -6.84
CA ALA A 243 -1.92 13.90 -7.60
C ALA A 243 -1.76 15.25 -8.34
N ASP A 244 -2.87 15.85 -8.78
CA ASP A 244 -2.88 17.19 -9.39
C ASP A 244 -2.47 18.29 -8.39
N ASP A 245 -3.00 18.24 -7.17
CA ASP A 245 -2.72 19.23 -6.11
C ASP A 245 -1.24 19.17 -5.69
N ILE A 246 -0.73 17.94 -5.54
CA ILE A 246 0.66 17.68 -5.18
C ILE A 246 1.62 18.08 -6.32
N LEU A 247 1.26 17.81 -7.58
CA LEU A 247 2.02 18.28 -8.73
C LEU A 247 2.11 19.82 -8.73
N GLN A 248 0.98 20.49 -8.50
CA GLN A 248 0.93 21.96 -8.42
C GLN A 248 1.81 22.48 -7.27
N TYR A 249 1.81 21.79 -6.12
CA TYR A 249 2.68 22.13 -4.99
C TYR A 249 4.15 22.08 -5.40
N TYR A 250 4.59 20.97 -6.03
CA TYR A 250 5.97 20.83 -6.47
C TYR A 250 6.36 21.83 -7.57
N GLN A 251 5.43 22.20 -8.43
CA GLN A 251 5.64 23.23 -9.47
C GLN A 251 5.88 24.61 -8.85
N GLU A 252 5.07 25.01 -7.86
CA GLU A 252 5.25 26.29 -7.16
C GLU A 252 6.53 26.32 -6.32
N LEU A 253 6.91 25.17 -5.75
CA LEU A 253 8.16 25.01 -5.01
C LEU A 253 9.40 24.99 -5.94
N GLY A 254 9.23 24.71 -7.24
CA GLY A 254 10.35 24.47 -8.15
C GLY A 254 11.17 23.23 -7.79
N PHE A 255 10.54 22.24 -7.14
CA PHE A 255 11.21 21.07 -6.58
C PHE A 255 11.66 20.07 -7.66
N THR A 256 12.76 19.35 -7.44
CA THR A 256 13.24 18.29 -8.33
C THR A 256 13.93 17.21 -7.51
N ASP A 257 13.55 15.95 -7.71
CA ASP A 257 14.20 14.81 -7.06
C ASP A 257 15.50 14.43 -7.77
N TRP A 258 15.46 14.38 -9.11
CA TRP A 258 16.63 14.12 -9.95
C TRP A 258 16.45 14.69 -11.35
N GLU A 259 17.56 14.85 -12.08
CA GLU A 259 17.52 15.07 -13.52
C GLU A 259 17.61 13.73 -14.25
N HIS A 260 16.62 13.43 -15.10
CA HIS A 260 16.60 12.21 -15.89
C HIS A 260 17.83 12.11 -16.79
N ALA A 261 18.57 11.01 -16.74
CA ALA A 261 19.88 10.90 -17.40
C ALA A 261 19.82 11.08 -18.93
N ASP A 262 18.81 10.52 -19.59
CA ASP A 262 18.67 10.61 -21.06
C ASP A 262 17.89 11.85 -21.53
N ALA A 263 16.69 12.09 -21.00
CA ALA A 263 15.84 13.21 -21.41
C ALA A 263 16.29 14.58 -20.87
N LYS A 264 17.18 14.60 -19.86
CA LYS A 264 17.59 15.83 -19.12
C LYS A 264 16.39 16.60 -18.57
N THR A 265 15.34 15.87 -18.21
CA THR A 265 14.13 16.44 -17.63
C THR A 265 14.32 16.50 -16.11
N PRO A 266 14.03 17.62 -15.43
CA PRO A 266 13.93 17.62 -13.98
C PRO A 266 12.71 16.78 -13.59
N MET A 267 12.88 15.73 -12.81
CA MET A 267 11.82 14.77 -12.48
C MET A 267 11.33 14.88 -11.03
N LEU A 268 10.16 14.30 -10.80
CA LEU A 268 9.58 14.01 -9.49
C LEU A 268 9.49 12.48 -9.34
N LYS A 269 9.72 11.97 -8.14
CA LYS A 269 9.48 10.56 -7.81
C LYS A 269 8.31 10.49 -6.86
N ALA A 270 7.23 9.81 -7.26
CA ALA A 270 6.16 9.48 -6.33
C ALA A 270 6.57 8.28 -5.46
N GLN A 271 6.20 8.23 -4.18
CA GLN A 271 6.36 7.03 -3.34
C GLN A 271 5.04 6.68 -2.65
N HIS A 272 4.60 5.43 -2.83
CA HIS A 272 3.50 4.78 -2.11
C HIS A 272 2.39 5.73 -1.60
N PRO A 273 1.70 6.46 -2.50
CA PRO A 273 0.65 7.42 -2.12
C PRO A 273 -0.66 6.70 -1.76
N ASP A 274 -0.59 5.70 -0.89
CA ASP A 274 -1.72 4.82 -0.58
C ASP A 274 -2.82 5.57 0.17
N TYR A 275 -2.44 6.44 1.13
CA TYR A 275 -3.41 7.29 1.84
C TYR A 275 -4.06 8.29 0.87
N GLU A 276 -3.27 8.95 0.03
CA GLU A 276 -3.70 9.97 -0.91
C GLU A 276 -4.65 9.41 -1.96
N LEU A 277 -4.28 8.30 -2.61
CA LEU A 277 -5.13 7.67 -3.62
C LEU A 277 -6.45 7.21 -3.00
N ASN A 278 -6.43 6.69 -1.76
CA ASN A 278 -7.64 6.29 -1.05
C ASN A 278 -8.55 7.48 -0.68
N GLN A 279 -8.05 8.71 -0.59
CA GLN A 279 -8.92 9.86 -0.27
C GLN A 279 -9.99 10.06 -1.35
N ASN A 280 -11.20 10.38 -0.93
CA ASN A 280 -12.38 10.51 -1.80
C ASN A 280 -12.78 9.22 -2.56
N SER A 281 -12.22 8.07 -2.22
CA SER A 281 -12.65 6.78 -2.78
C SER A 281 -14.06 6.41 -2.33
N THR A 282 -14.67 5.44 -3.01
CA THR A 282 -15.96 4.86 -2.58
C THR A 282 -15.88 4.35 -1.14
N HIS A 283 -14.80 3.68 -0.75
CA HIS A 283 -14.66 3.15 0.61
C HIS A 283 -14.46 4.28 1.64
N GLN A 284 -13.53 5.20 1.39
CA GLN A 284 -13.23 6.29 2.32
C GLN A 284 -14.42 7.23 2.52
N ARG A 285 -15.16 7.57 1.45
CA ARG A 285 -16.37 8.40 1.55
C ARG A 285 -17.50 7.74 2.33
N ASN A 286 -17.48 6.42 2.44
CA ASN A 286 -18.42 5.63 3.25
C ASN A 286 -17.84 5.28 4.63
N GLY A 287 -16.80 6.00 5.08
CA GLY A 287 -16.24 5.87 6.43
C GLY A 287 -15.37 4.63 6.66
N VAL A 288 -15.00 3.88 5.60
CA VAL A 288 -14.12 2.72 5.72
C VAL A 288 -12.66 3.18 5.89
N SER A 289 -12.01 2.67 6.92
CA SER A 289 -10.62 2.95 7.28
C SER A 289 -9.66 1.88 6.77
N CYS A 290 -8.36 2.20 6.71
CA CYS A 290 -7.31 1.22 6.35
C CYS A 290 -7.40 -0.05 7.23
N SER A 291 -7.63 0.16 8.53
CA SER A 291 -7.74 -0.93 9.50
C SER A 291 -8.98 -1.81 9.33
N ASP A 292 -10.02 -1.38 8.61
CA ASP A 292 -11.19 -2.24 8.36
C ASP A 292 -10.83 -3.40 7.41
N CYS A 293 -9.97 -3.12 6.42
CA CYS A 293 -9.56 -4.13 5.43
C CYS A 293 -8.23 -4.80 5.77
N HIS A 294 -7.25 -4.07 6.31
CA HIS A 294 -5.89 -4.60 6.54
C HIS A 294 -5.64 -5.04 7.99
N MET A 295 -6.51 -4.65 8.92
CA MET A 295 -6.46 -5.11 10.31
C MET A 295 -7.84 -5.61 10.76
N PRO A 296 -8.47 -6.52 9.99
CA PRO A 296 -9.83 -6.94 10.25
C PRO A 296 -9.89 -7.61 11.61
N TYR A 297 -11.08 -7.59 12.18
CA TYR A 297 -11.27 -8.28 13.44
C TYR A 297 -11.27 -9.79 13.26
N VAL A 298 -10.44 -10.48 14.03
CA VAL A 298 -10.34 -11.94 14.05
C VAL A 298 -10.75 -12.49 15.42
N ARG A 299 -11.26 -13.72 15.45
CA ARG A 299 -11.65 -14.40 16.68
C ARG A 299 -10.52 -15.31 17.15
N ILE A 300 -10.08 -15.13 18.40
CA ILE A 300 -9.12 -16.01 19.08
C ILE A 300 -9.76 -16.45 20.39
N GLY A 301 -10.05 -17.76 20.51
CA GLY A 301 -10.93 -18.28 21.55
C GLY A 301 -12.28 -17.55 21.59
N THR A 302 -12.62 -16.97 22.74
CA THR A 302 -13.85 -16.20 22.96
C THR A 302 -13.71 -14.71 22.63
N SER A 303 -12.49 -14.23 22.40
CA SER A 303 -12.18 -12.80 22.21
C SER A 303 -12.13 -12.41 20.74
N LYS A 304 -12.45 -11.13 20.47
CA LYS A 304 -12.31 -10.48 19.17
C LYS A 304 -11.14 -9.50 19.28
N ILE A 305 -10.12 -9.65 18.44
CA ILE A 305 -8.97 -8.75 18.38
C ILE A 305 -8.83 -8.15 16.98
N SER A 306 -8.13 -7.02 16.84
CA SER A 306 -7.72 -6.53 15.54
C SER A 306 -6.48 -7.29 15.08
N SER A 307 -6.56 -7.95 13.93
CA SER A 307 -5.39 -8.60 13.33
C SER A 307 -4.28 -7.58 13.11
N HIS A 308 -3.05 -7.93 13.49
CA HIS A 308 -1.85 -7.17 13.14
C HIS A 308 -1.06 -7.84 11.99
N TRP A 309 -1.67 -8.78 11.27
CA TRP A 309 -1.15 -9.26 9.99
C TRP A 309 -1.52 -8.26 8.89
N MET A 310 -0.66 -7.29 8.65
CA MET A 310 -0.89 -6.21 7.68
C MET A 310 -0.34 -6.64 6.31
N THR A 311 -1.15 -7.39 5.57
CA THR A 311 -0.80 -7.86 4.21
C THR A 311 -1.95 -7.60 3.23
N SER A 312 -1.91 -8.23 2.06
CA SER A 312 -2.98 -8.18 1.08
C SER A 312 -4.28 -8.80 1.64
N PRO A 313 -5.42 -8.07 1.64
CA PRO A 313 -6.71 -8.62 2.07
C PRO A 313 -7.20 -9.80 1.23
N LEU A 314 -6.60 -10.05 0.06
CA LEU A 314 -6.83 -11.26 -0.73
C LEU A 314 -6.44 -12.56 0.00
N ARG A 315 -5.73 -12.46 1.14
CA ARG A 315 -5.37 -13.58 2.00
C ARG A 315 -6.41 -13.92 3.06
N TYR A 316 -7.37 -13.03 3.32
CA TYR A 316 -8.39 -13.15 4.36
C TYR A 316 -9.66 -12.37 3.96
N ILE A 317 -10.21 -12.70 2.79
CA ILE A 317 -11.34 -11.95 2.19
C ILE A 317 -12.57 -12.01 3.09
N SER A 318 -12.84 -13.14 3.75
CA SER A 318 -13.95 -13.27 4.72
C SER A 318 -13.86 -12.21 5.81
N GLU A 319 -12.69 -12.09 6.44
CA GLU A 319 -12.48 -11.21 7.58
C GLU A 319 -12.48 -9.74 7.17
N ALA A 320 -11.82 -9.41 6.04
CA ALA A 320 -11.71 -8.05 5.54
C ALA A 320 -12.99 -7.53 4.90
N CYS A 321 -13.70 -8.36 4.14
CA CYS A 321 -14.82 -7.92 3.29
C CYS A 321 -16.17 -8.44 3.78
N GLY A 322 -16.23 -9.65 4.34
CA GLY A 322 -17.46 -10.36 4.70
C GLY A 322 -18.28 -9.72 5.83
N THR A 323 -17.69 -8.77 6.56
CA THR A 323 -18.42 -7.96 7.56
C THR A 323 -19.44 -7.03 6.89
N CYS A 324 -19.15 -6.55 5.68
CA CYS A 324 -19.98 -5.57 4.95
C CYS A 324 -20.61 -6.16 3.68
N HIS A 325 -19.90 -7.06 3.00
CA HIS A 325 -20.31 -7.66 1.74
C HIS A 325 -20.85 -9.07 1.96
N ARG A 326 -22.00 -9.37 1.34
CA ARG A 326 -22.69 -10.69 1.47
C ARG A 326 -22.40 -11.64 0.31
N GLN A 327 -21.67 -11.17 -0.70
CA GLN A 327 -21.23 -11.97 -1.83
C GLN A 327 -20.16 -12.99 -1.42
N SER A 328 -19.94 -14.02 -2.24
CA SER A 328 -18.90 -15.01 -1.98
C SER A 328 -17.49 -14.41 -2.06
N GLU A 329 -16.53 -15.05 -1.40
CA GLU A 329 -15.12 -14.63 -1.47
C GLU A 329 -14.59 -14.63 -2.90
N ASP A 330 -14.95 -15.64 -3.70
CA ASP A 330 -14.55 -15.72 -5.12
C ASP A 330 -15.11 -14.55 -5.94
N TYR A 331 -16.36 -14.15 -5.69
CA TYR A 331 -16.93 -12.98 -6.35
C TYR A 331 -16.15 -11.72 -5.97
N LEU A 332 -15.91 -11.49 -4.68
CA LEU A 332 -15.21 -10.30 -4.20
C LEU A 332 -13.77 -10.26 -4.73
N LYS A 333 -13.07 -11.40 -4.71
CA LYS A 333 -11.75 -11.56 -5.32
C LYS A 333 -11.76 -11.19 -6.80
N GLU A 334 -12.70 -11.72 -7.57
CA GLU A 334 -12.79 -11.40 -8.99
C GLU A 334 -13.13 -9.92 -9.24
N ARG A 335 -13.92 -9.27 -8.37
CA ARG A 335 -14.14 -7.80 -8.48
C ARG A 335 -12.86 -7.00 -8.21
N ILE A 336 -12.03 -7.43 -7.27
CA ILE A 336 -10.71 -6.81 -7.01
C ILE A 336 -9.81 -6.99 -8.23
N LEU A 337 -9.66 -8.23 -8.71
CA LEU A 337 -8.81 -8.55 -9.86
C LEU A 337 -9.31 -7.89 -11.16
N TYR A 338 -10.62 -7.75 -11.33
CA TYR A 338 -11.22 -7.04 -12.45
C TYR A 338 -10.72 -5.59 -12.56
N THR A 339 -10.60 -4.92 -11.41
CA THR A 339 -10.04 -3.57 -11.34
C THR A 339 -8.53 -3.59 -11.59
N GLN A 340 -7.80 -4.41 -10.83
CA GLN A 340 -6.34 -4.43 -10.88
C GLN A 340 -5.82 -4.75 -12.28
N ARG A 341 -6.43 -5.73 -12.98
CA ARG A 341 -6.06 -6.09 -14.36
C ARG A 341 -6.23 -4.93 -15.35
N ARG A 342 -7.26 -4.10 -15.19
CA ARG A 342 -7.51 -2.95 -16.07
C ARG A 342 -6.56 -1.79 -15.78
N VAL A 343 -6.33 -1.53 -14.50
CA VAL A 343 -5.37 -0.51 -14.07
C VAL A 343 -3.97 -0.90 -14.54
N TYR A 344 -3.56 -2.16 -14.34
CA TYR A 344 -2.28 -2.66 -14.79
C TYR A 344 -2.13 -2.62 -16.32
N ASP A 345 -3.15 -3.01 -17.08
CA ASP A 345 -3.12 -2.87 -18.56
C ASP A 345 -2.87 -1.42 -19.00
N GLN A 346 -3.51 -0.45 -18.34
CA GLN A 346 -3.29 0.97 -18.62
C GLN A 346 -1.94 1.48 -18.10
N LEU A 347 -1.43 0.93 -17.00
CA LEU A 347 -0.13 1.27 -16.44
C LEU A 347 0.98 0.88 -17.42
N ILE A 348 0.99 -0.35 -17.92
CA ILE A 348 2.02 -0.83 -18.87
C ILE A 348 1.97 -0.04 -20.19
N LYS A 349 0.77 0.32 -20.68
CA LYS A 349 0.63 1.21 -21.84
C LYS A 349 1.16 2.61 -21.54
N GLY A 350 0.89 3.13 -20.34
CA GLY A 350 1.45 4.40 -19.85
C GLY A 350 2.97 4.40 -19.83
N GLU A 351 3.59 3.36 -19.25
CA GLU A 351 5.05 3.18 -19.22
C GLU A 351 5.63 3.20 -20.63
N GLN A 352 5.01 2.50 -21.58
CA GLN A 352 5.45 2.46 -22.97
C GLN A 352 5.46 3.86 -23.61
N VAL A 353 4.39 4.64 -23.42
CA VAL A 353 4.30 5.98 -24.03
C VAL A 353 5.24 6.97 -23.33
N VAL A 354 5.40 6.90 -22.01
CA VAL A 354 6.36 7.72 -21.25
C VAL A 354 7.80 7.41 -21.65
N ALA A 355 8.16 6.13 -21.79
CA ALA A 355 9.47 5.71 -22.31
C ALA A 355 9.70 6.26 -23.73
N GLY A 356 8.67 6.20 -24.59
CA GLY A 356 8.73 6.81 -25.93
C GLY A 356 8.92 8.33 -25.90
N ALA A 357 8.36 9.03 -24.90
CA ALA A 357 8.61 10.46 -24.69
C ALA A 357 10.05 10.74 -24.29
N ILE A 358 10.61 9.96 -23.37
CA ILE A 358 12.02 10.02 -22.96
C ILE A 358 12.94 9.85 -24.18
N GLU A 359 12.72 8.83 -24.99
CA GLU A 359 13.52 8.55 -26.19
C GLU A 359 13.41 9.67 -27.23
N SER A 360 12.19 10.20 -27.43
CA SER A 360 11.96 11.31 -28.37
C SER A 360 12.70 12.58 -27.93
N ILE A 361 12.65 12.93 -26.63
CA ILE A 361 13.39 14.06 -26.07
C ILE A 361 14.91 13.83 -26.17
N SER A 362 15.39 12.65 -25.79
CA SER A 362 16.82 12.31 -25.85
C SER A 362 17.35 12.44 -27.28
N SER A 363 16.63 11.88 -28.26
CA SER A 363 16.99 11.97 -29.67
C SER A 363 16.96 13.42 -30.19
N ALA A 364 15.93 14.18 -29.84
CA ALA A 364 15.84 15.59 -30.22
C ALA A 364 16.98 16.44 -29.65
N SER A 365 17.36 16.19 -28.39
CA SER A 365 18.39 16.95 -27.68
C SER A 365 19.81 16.81 -28.24
N LYS A 366 20.07 15.74 -29.03
CA LYS A 366 21.39 15.46 -29.62
C LYS A 366 21.64 16.22 -30.93
N LEU A 367 20.62 16.86 -31.50
CA LEU A 367 20.75 17.56 -32.78
C LEU A 367 21.10 19.04 -32.58
N PRO A 368 22.05 19.58 -33.37
CA PRO A 368 22.53 20.96 -33.20
C PRO A 368 21.50 22.03 -33.60
N THR A 369 20.48 21.67 -34.38
CA THR A 369 19.46 22.57 -34.92
C THR A 369 18.15 22.54 -34.14
N VAL A 370 18.13 21.93 -32.94
CA VAL A 370 16.90 21.73 -32.16
C VAL A 370 16.33 23.07 -31.65
N ASN A 371 15.02 23.23 -31.74
CA ASN A 371 14.33 24.35 -31.09
C ASN A 371 14.28 24.12 -29.57
N ALA A 372 15.10 24.86 -28.83
CA ALA A 372 15.25 24.74 -27.37
C ALA A 372 13.96 25.01 -26.57
N ALA A 373 13.10 25.91 -27.07
CA ALA A 373 11.82 26.21 -26.41
C ALA A 373 10.87 25.01 -26.50
N LYS A 374 10.74 24.41 -27.69
CA LYS A 374 9.92 23.21 -27.89
C LYS A 374 10.46 21.98 -27.16
N LEU A 375 11.78 21.84 -27.08
CA LEU A 375 12.40 20.79 -26.27
C LEU A 375 12.10 20.97 -24.77
N THR A 376 12.10 22.21 -24.27
CA THR A 376 11.71 22.52 -22.89
C THR A 376 10.22 22.22 -22.64
N GLU A 377 9.32 22.56 -23.57
CA GLU A 377 7.91 22.17 -23.51
C GLU A 377 7.76 20.65 -23.44
N ALA A 378 8.48 19.90 -24.28
CA ALA A 378 8.47 18.44 -24.27
C ALA A 378 8.90 17.89 -22.90
N ARG A 379 10.01 18.39 -22.33
CA ARG A 379 10.48 18.00 -20.99
C ARG A 379 9.43 18.27 -19.91
N SER A 380 8.76 19.42 -19.95
CA SER A 380 7.69 19.75 -19.00
C SER A 380 6.51 18.77 -19.09
N LEU A 381 6.12 18.37 -20.29
CA LEU A 381 5.05 17.39 -20.51
C LEU A 381 5.48 15.98 -20.05
N HIS A 382 6.71 15.56 -20.36
CA HIS A 382 7.28 14.32 -19.87
C HIS A 382 7.29 14.26 -18.33
N ARG A 383 7.73 15.32 -17.65
CA ARG A 383 7.72 15.40 -16.18
C ARG A 383 6.33 15.15 -15.60
N GLN A 384 5.31 15.81 -16.14
CA GLN A 384 3.92 15.66 -15.67
C GLN A 384 3.36 14.27 -16.00
N ALA A 385 3.63 13.77 -17.21
CA ALA A 385 3.21 12.45 -17.63
C ALA A 385 3.76 11.35 -16.73
N GLN A 386 5.06 11.39 -16.42
CA GLN A 386 5.69 10.43 -15.53
C GLN A 386 5.21 10.59 -14.09
N TRP A 387 4.96 11.81 -13.61
CA TRP A 387 4.38 12.03 -12.28
C TRP A 387 3.06 11.26 -12.10
N TYR A 388 2.12 11.42 -13.03
CA TYR A 388 0.82 10.73 -12.95
C TYR A 388 0.92 9.21 -13.11
N LEU A 389 1.87 8.74 -13.93
CA LEU A 389 2.16 7.32 -14.06
C LEU A 389 2.70 6.74 -12.74
N ASP A 390 3.72 7.41 -12.19
CA ASP A 390 4.45 6.97 -11.02
C ASP A 390 3.58 7.03 -9.76
N PHE A 391 2.65 7.97 -9.68
CA PHE A 391 1.66 8.04 -8.61
C PHE A 391 0.82 6.75 -8.51
N ILE A 392 0.56 6.07 -9.63
CA ILE A 392 -0.16 4.79 -9.65
C ILE A 392 0.79 3.59 -9.60
N SER A 393 1.96 3.65 -10.26
CA SER A 393 2.98 2.59 -10.19
C SER A 393 3.51 2.38 -8.77
N ALA A 394 3.64 3.46 -8.00
CA ALA A 394 4.15 3.42 -6.64
C ALA A 394 3.09 3.03 -5.60
N GLU A 395 1.80 3.10 -5.93
CA GLU A 395 0.69 2.79 -5.03
C GLU A 395 0.39 1.28 -5.00
N ASN A 396 0.12 0.74 -3.81
CA ASN A 396 0.20 -0.70 -3.57
C ASN A 396 -1.09 -1.49 -3.82
N SER A 397 -2.22 -0.83 -4.08
CA SER A 397 -3.49 -1.51 -4.32
C SER A 397 -3.69 -1.91 -5.78
N MET A 398 -2.82 -1.46 -6.67
CA MET A 398 -3.02 -1.51 -8.13
C MET A 398 -4.38 -0.91 -8.50
N GLY A 399 -4.66 0.27 -7.93
CA GLY A 399 -5.85 1.08 -8.17
C GLY A 399 -7.13 0.61 -7.46
N PHE A 400 -7.14 -0.49 -6.70
CA PHE A 400 -8.34 -0.91 -5.97
C PHE A 400 -8.80 0.10 -4.92
N HIS A 401 -7.88 0.86 -4.30
CA HIS A 401 -8.22 1.91 -3.35
C HIS A 401 -9.08 3.00 -4.00
N ASN A 402 -8.82 3.38 -5.25
CA ASN A 402 -9.63 4.36 -5.98
C ASN A 402 -9.58 4.14 -7.50
N PRO A 403 -10.43 3.23 -8.03
CA PRO A 403 -10.30 2.73 -9.40
C PRO A 403 -10.46 3.81 -10.48
N GLN A 404 -11.44 4.69 -10.31
CA GLN A 404 -11.74 5.75 -11.27
C GLN A 404 -10.62 6.78 -11.32
N GLU A 405 -10.08 7.17 -10.17
CA GLU A 405 -8.97 8.11 -10.12
C GLU A 405 -7.68 7.50 -10.70
N ALA A 406 -7.39 6.23 -10.40
CA ALA A 406 -6.25 5.54 -10.99
C ALA A 406 -6.30 5.53 -12.52
N LEU A 407 -7.45 5.17 -13.10
CA LEU A 407 -7.62 5.16 -14.55
C LEU A 407 -7.58 6.58 -15.15
N ARG A 408 -8.11 7.60 -14.46
CA ARG A 408 -8.02 8.99 -14.91
C ARG A 408 -6.55 9.46 -14.98
N LEU A 409 -5.77 9.19 -13.94
CA LEU A 409 -4.35 9.55 -13.86
C LEU A 409 -3.53 8.85 -14.95
N LEU A 410 -3.75 7.56 -15.18
CA LEU A 410 -3.09 6.82 -16.25
C LEU A 410 -3.48 7.32 -17.65
N SER A 411 -4.74 7.66 -17.87
CA SER A 411 -5.20 8.28 -19.12
C SER A 411 -4.51 9.62 -19.36
N GLU A 412 -4.41 10.45 -18.33
CA GLU A 412 -3.78 11.77 -18.41
C GLU A 412 -2.27 11.66 -18.66
N SER A 413 -1.61 10.71 -17.99
CA SER A 413 -0.22 10.35 -18.25
C SER A 413 0.03 10.02 -19.72
N GLN A 414 -0.78 9.11 -20.29
CA GLN A 414 -0.66 8.72 -21.70
C GLN A 414 -0.87 9.90 -22.66
N ARG A 415 -1.86 10.76 -22.39
CA ARG A 415 -2.12 11.98 -23.18
C ARG A 415 -0.92 12.91 -23.17
N LEU A 416 -0.42 13.26 -21.99
CA LEU A 416 0.72 14.17 -21.81
C LEU A 416 2.01 13.61 -22.41
N ALA A 417 2.25 12.30 -22.27
CA ALA A 417 3.40 11.65 -22.89
C ALA A 417 3.30 11.67 -24.43
N GLY A 418 2.10 11.47 -24.99
CA GLY A 418 1.83 11.64 -26.42
C GLY A 418 2.15 13.06 -26.91
N GLU A 419 1.67 14.07 -26.20
CA GLU A 419 1.97 15.49 -26.50
C GLU A 419 3.46 15.80 -26.36
N SER A 420 4.14 15.24 -25.35
CA SER A 420 5.58 15.36 -25.18
C SER A 420 6.34 14.84 -26.41
N ARG A 421 5.93 13.70 -26.97
CA ARG A 421 6.55 13.13 -28.18
C ARG A 421 6.34 14.04 -29.38
N ILE A 422 5.16 14.63 -29.52
CA ILE A 422 4.88 15.62 -30.57
C ILE A 422 5.78 16.83 -30.39
N ARG A 423 5.86 17.43 -29.19
CA ARG A 423 6.74 18.60 -28.94
C ARG A 423 8.21 18.30 -29.22
N ALA A 424 8.67 17.09 -28.90
CA ALA A 424 10.03 16.66 -29.25
C ALA A 424 10.22 16.59 -30.78
N LEU A 425 9.23 16.12 -31.54
CA LEU A 425 9.28 16.09 -33.01
C LEU A 425 9.19 17.50 -33.62
N GLU A 426 8.36 18.38 -33.09
CA GLU A 426 8.28 19.79 -33.51
C GLU A 426 9.61 20.52 -33.24
N ALA A 427 10.29 20.17 -32.14
CA ALA A 427 11.61 20.70 -31.84
C ALA A 427 12.65 20.32 -32.91
N LEU A 428 12.44 19.22 -33.61
CA LEU A 428 13.30 18.74 -34.70
C LEU A 428 12.95 19.34 -36.06
N SER A 429 11.67 19.27 -36.43
CA SER A 429 11.22 19.64 -37.77
C SER A 429 11.02 21.14 -37.97
N GLY A 430 10.85 21.90 -36.88
CA GLY A 430 10.44 23.31 -36.93
C GLY A 430 8.97 23.50 -37.35
N ALA A 431 8.28 22.44 -37.76
CA ALA A 431 6.85 22.45 -38.06
C ALA A 431 6.07 22.13 -36.79
N SER A 432 4.95 22.82 -36.58
CA SER A 432 4.01 22.52 -35.50
C SER A 432 2.74 21.90 -36.06
N LEU A 433 2.20 20.90 -35.37
CA LEU A 433 0.87 20.39 -35.67
C LEU A 433 -0.19 21.43 -35.30
N PRO A 434 -1.35 21.46 -35.98
CA PRO A 434 -2.46 22.27 -35.53
C PRO A 434 -2.85 21.86 -34.10
N PRO A 435 -3.25 22.81 -33.24
CA PRO A 435 -3.71 22.48 -31.90
C PRO A 435 -4.90 21.53 -32.00
N LEU A 436 -5.01 20.62 -31.01
CA LEU A 436 -6.21 19.79 -30.89
C LEU A 436 -7.44 20.70 -30.81
N PRO A 437 -8.54 20.34 -31.50
CA PRO A 437 -9.79 21.07 -31.37
C PRO A 437 -10.20 21.15 -29.90
N SER A 438 -10.54 22.35 -29.42
CA SER A 438 -11.18 22.47 -28.12
C SER A 438 -12.50 21.68 -28.18
N PRO A 439 -12.84 20.88 -27.16
CA PRO A 439 -14.09 20.11 -27.14
C PRO A 439 -15.36 20.99 -27.14
N GLY A 440 -15.23 22.32 -27.28
CA GLY A 440 -16.31 23.28 -27.14
C GLY A 440 -16.72 23.39 -25.66
N PRO A 441 -17.67 24.29 -25.34
CA PRO A 441 -18.38 24.17 -24.08
C PRO A 441 -18.99 22.76 -24.01
N ALA A 442 -18.85 22.07 -22.88
CA ALA A 442 -19.54 20.81 -22.67
C ALA A 442 -21.00 20.99 -23.11
N PRO A 443 -21.56 20.11 -23.96
CA PRO A 443 -22.96 20.22 -24.35
C PRO A 443 -23.73 20.35 -23.06
N GLY A 444 -24.48 21.45 -22.91
CA GLY A 444 -25.08 21.82 -21.65
C GLY A 444 -25.80 20.60 -21.11
N LEU A 445 -25.21 19.95 -20.11
CA LEU A 445 -25.77 18.73 -19.56
C LEU A 445 -27.17 19.13 -19.13
N THR A 446 -28.19 18.51 -19.71
CA THR A 446 -29.59 18.69 -19.32
C THR A 446 -29.78 18.04 -17.96
N SER A 447 -29.12 18.62 -16.97
CA SER A 447 -29.18 18.24 -15.57
C SER A 447 -30.54 18.69 -15.09
N THR A 448 -31.34 17.72 -14.72
CA THR A 448 -32.62 17.95 -14.05
C THR A 448 -32.37 18.61 -12.69
N GLN A 449 -33.40 19.19 -12.08
CA GLN A 449 -33.31 19.61 -10.68
C GLN A 449 -32.97 18.43 -9.75
N GLU A 450 -33.39 17.21 -10.10
CA GLU A 450 -33.05 16.00 -9.36
C GLU A 450 -31.56 15.65 -9.46
N ASP A 451 -30.92 15.86 -10.62
CA ASP A 451 -29.47 15.64 -10.78
C ASP A 451 -28.63 16.67 -9.98
N LYS A 452 -29.16 17.88 -9.80
CA LYS A 452 -28.51 18.96 -9.03
C LYS A 452 -28.76 18.87 -7.54
N SER A 453 -29.86 18.22 -7.16
CA SER A 453 -30.27 18.00 -5.76
C SER A 453 -30.64 16.53 -5.58
N PRO A 454 -29.65 15.61 -5.61
CA PRO A 454 -29.92 14.22 -5.32
C PRO A 454 -30.58 14.14 -3.95
N LYS A 455 -31.72 13.47 -3.86
CA LYS A 455 -32.36 13.19 -2.56
C LYS A 455 -31.33 12.45 -1.70
N GLN A 456 -30.95 13.08 -0.58
CA GLN A 456 -30.04 12.50 0.40
C GLN A 456 -30.61 11.22 1.01
#